data_AF-A0A950U3U2-F1
#
_entry.id   AF-A0A950U3U2-F1
#
_cell.length_a   1.000
_cell.length_b   1.000
_cell.length_c   1.000
_cell.angle_alpha   90.00
_cell.angle_beta   90.00
_cell.angle_gamma   90.00
#
_symmetry.space_group_name_H-M   'P 1'
#
loop_
_entity.id
_entity.type
_entity.pdbx_description
1 polymer ?
#
loop_
_entity_poly.entity_id
_entity_poly.type
_entity_poly.pdbx_seq_one_letter_code
_entity_poly.pdbx_strand_id
1 'polypeptide(L)'
;MAMPRDIGIVDLMIGFPSANARRHYDFMQAQLRDAESRDMEFPVEYMFKQVPNELDEGKDPVEVTLGEMDRYGIAIGLVGIGGKRTEQAVKEHPDRFVTSLEVDPNDITGAVRNIRRAH
;
A
#
# COMPACT_ATOMS: atom_id res chain seq x y z
N MET A 1 -1.21 22.17 -24.11
CA MET A 1 -0.51 20.89 -24.32
C MET A 1 -1.47 19.76 -23.95
N ALA A 2 -1.57 18.72 -24.78
CA ALA A 2 -2.31 17.51 -24.41
C ALA A 2 -1.41 16.60 -23.56
N MET A 3 -2.01 15.79 -22.66
CA MET A 3 -1.27 14.79 -21.88
C MET A 3 -0.62 13.75 -22.83
N PRO A 4 0.68 13.46 -22.68
CA PRO A 4 1.32 12.34 -23.35
C PRO A 4 0.61 11.03 -23.03
N ARG A 5 0.46 10.13 -24.01
CA ARG A 5 -0.21 8.82 -23.86
C ARG A 5 0.75 7.64 -23.96
N ASP A 6 2.01 7.92 -24.28
CA ASP A 6 3.12 6.99 -24.49
C ASP A 6 4.04 6.90 -23.26
N ILE A 7 3.74 7.64 -22.19
CA ILE A 7 4.47 7.63 -20.93
C ILE A 7 3.65 6.85 -19.90
N GLY A 8 4.22 5.78 -19.35
CA GLY A 8 3.59 4.99 -18.31
C GLY A 8 3.49 5.75 -16.98
N ILE A 9 2.43 5.48 -16.22
CA ILE A 9 2.20 6.12 -14.92
C ILE A 9 3.15 5.53 -13.87
N VAL A 10 3.66 6.39 -13.00
CA VAL A 10 4.33 6.00 -11.75
C VAL A 10 3.38 6.28 -10.61
N ASP A 11 2.89 5.23 -9.96
CA ASP A 11 2.07 5.36 -8.74
C ASP A 11 2.99 5.31 -7.52
N LEU A 12 2.88 6.32 -6.65
CA LEU A 12 3.73 6.48 -5.47
C LEU A 12 3.13 5.88 -4.19
N MET A 13 1.92 5.33 -4.26
CA MET A 13 1.14 4.91 -3.09
C MET A 13 0.51 3.52 -3.28
N ILE A 14 1.21 2.58 -3.92
CA ILE A 14 0.69 1.23 -4.12
C ILE A 14 0.68 0.46 -2.79
N GLY A 15 -0.50 -0.05 -2.44
CA GLY A 15 -0.70 -1.02 -1.37
C GLY A 15 -1.31 -2.32 -1.90
N PHE A 16 -0.79 -3.46 -1.46
CA PHE A 16 -1.32 -4.77 -1.85
C PHE A 16 -2.67 -5.04 -1.14
N PRO A 17 -3.68 -5.58 -1.85
CA PRO A 17 -4.97 -5.91 -1.26
C PRO A 17 -4.83 -7.00 -0.18
N SER A 18 -5.71 -6.99 0.82
CA SER A 18 -5.63 -7.88 1.98
C SER A 18 -7.00 -8.41 2.36
N ALA A 19 -7.09 -9.72 2.61
CA ALA A 19 -8.29 -10.35 3.15
C ALA A 19 -8.68 -9.83 4.55
N ASN A 20 -7.79 -9.09 5.24
CA ASN A 20 -8.03 -8.49 6.55
C ASN A 20 -7.84 -6.98 6.53
N ALA A 21 -8.37 -6.27 5.53
CA ALA A 21 -8.15 -4.83 5.33
C ALA A 21 -8.50 -3.98 6.57
N ARG A 22 -9.55 -4.35 7.33
CA ARG A 22 -9.94 -3.69 8.59
C ARG A 22 -8.78 -3.60 9.60
N ARG A 23 -7.97 -4.65 9.72
CA ARG A 23 -6.87 -4.70 10.70
C ARG A 23 -5.77 -3.66 10.45
N HIS A 24 -5.68 -3.13 9.22
CA HIS A 24 -4.71 -2.07 8.93
C HIS A 24 -4.97 -0.81 9.75
N TYR A 25 -6.19 -0.60 10.26
CA TYR A 25 -6.57 0.57 11.04
C TYR A 25 -6.57 0.32 12.56
N ASP A 26 -6.23 -0.89 13.02
CA ASP A 26 -6.27 -1.24 14.45
C ASP A 26 -5.39 -0.32 15.31
N PHE A 27 -4.27 0.16 14.75
CA PHE A 27 -3.38 1.09 15.45
C PHE A 27 -4.03 2.46 15.74
N MET A 28 -5.03 2.86 14.95
CA MET A 28 -5.73 4.13 15.15
C MET A 28 -6.79 4.04 16.25
N GLN A 29 -7.26 2.84 16.63
CA GLN A 29 -8.38 2.70 17.56
C GLN A 29 -8.18 3.44 18.89
N ALA A 30 -6.96 3.45 19.44
CA ALA A 30 -6.63 4.16 20.67
C ALA A 30 -6.68 5.70 20.53
N GLN A 31 -6.61 6.21 19.30
CA GLN A 31 -6.61 7.64 18.98
C GLN A 31 -8.00 8.17 18.59
N LEU A 32 -8.96 7.27 18.31
CA LEU A 32 -10.34 7.63 17.98
C LEU A 32 -11.05 8.24 19.19
N ARG A 33 -11.51 9.48 19.02
CA ARG A 33 -12.15 10.28 20.07
C ARG A 33 -13.66 10.10 20.13
N ASP A 34 -14.30 9.72 19.03
CA ASP A 34 -15.72 9.40 18.95
C ASP A 34 -15.96 7.89 19.06
N ALA A 35 -17.08 7.51 19.65
CA ALA A 35 -17.43 6.11 19.90
C ALA A 35 -17.87 5.39 18.61
N GLU A 36 -18.53 6.10 17.69
CA GLU A 36 -19.09 5.52 16.47
C GLU A 36 -17.98 5.04 15.51
N SER A 37 -16.87 5.77 15.38
CA SER A 37 -15.74 5.35 14.54
C SER A 37 -15.05 4.08 15.01
N ARG A 38 -15.27 3.64 16.25
CA ARG A 38 -14.69 2.37 16.77
C ARG A 38 -15.41 1.15 16.22
N ASP A 39 -16.70 1.28 15.91
CA ASP A 39 -17.51 0.20 15.37
C ASP A 39 -17.39 0.10 13.84
N MET A 40 -16.98 1.18 13.18
CA MET A 40 -16.70 1.25 11.74
C MET A 40 -15.59 0.29 11.30
N GLU A 41 -15.61 -0.08 10.02
CA GLU A 41 -14.58 -0.90 9.39
C GLU A 41 -13.27 -0.11 9.18
N PHE A 42 -13.37 1.20 8.95
CA PHE A 42 -12.23 2.11 8.86
C PHE A 42 -12.65 3.56 9.18
N PRO A 43 -11.71 4.46 9.54
CA PRO A 43 -12.02 5.76 10.16
C PRO A 43 -12.85 6.75 9.32
N VAL A 44 -12.97 6.52 8.01
CA VAL A 44 -13.70 7.40 7.07
C VAL A 44 -14.84 6.67 6.37
N GLU A 45 -15.35 5.59 6.96
CA GLU A 45 -16.44 4.79 6.39
C GLU A 45 -17.73 5.61 6.19
N TYR A 46 -17.96 6.66 6.97
CA TYR A 46 -19.09 7.56 6.75
C TYR A 46 -19.04 8.29 5.38
N MET A 47 -17.84 8.48 4.81
CA MET A 47 -17.63 9.13 3.50
C MET A 47 -17.51 8.12 2.37
N PHE A 48 -16.78 7.03 2.60
CA PHE A 48 -16.49 6.03 1.58
C PHE A 48 -17.27 4.76 1.85
N LYS A 49 -18.15 4.41 0.92
CA LYS A 49 -18.91 3.16 0.94
C LYS A 49 -18.40 2.26 -0.16
N GLN A 50 -18.41 0.93 0.10
CA GLN A 50 -18.00 -0.09 -0.88
C GLN A 50 -16.55 0.04 -1.35
N VAL A 51 -15.61 0.23 -0.41
CA VAL A 51 -14.18 0.30 -0.76
C VAL A 51 -13.74 -1.08 -1.27
N PRO A 52 -13.17 -1.18 -2.49
CA PRO A 52 -12.75 -2.45 -3.08
C PRO A 52 -11.42 -2.91 -2.48
N ASN A 53 -11.43 -3.24 -1.18
CA ASN A 53 -10.24 -3.65 -0.42
C ASN A 53 -10.21 -5.15 -0.12
N GLU A 54 -11.08 -5.92 -0.75
CA GLU A 54 -11.19 -7.36 -0.55
C GLU A 54 -10.31 -8.11 -1.54
N LEU A 55 -9.52 -9.04 -1.03
CA LEU A 55 -8.79 -10.02 -1.82
C LEU A 55 -9.63 -11.30 -1.84
N ASP A 56 -10.10 -11.72 -3.03
CA ASP A 56 -10.83 -12.98 -3.16
C ASP A 56 -9.98 -14.16 -2.66
N GLU A 57 -10.64 -15.15 -2.06
CA GLU A 57 -9.98 -16.31 -1.46
C GLU A 57 -9.11 -17.05 -2.49
N GLY A 58 -7.85 -17.29 -2.13
CA GLY A 58 -6.87 -18.00 -2.98
C GLY A 58 -6.20 -17.15 -4.07
N LYS A 59 -6.52 -15.85 -4.21
CA LYS A 59 -5.80 -14.96 -5.14
C LYS A 59 -4.48 -14.46 -4.56
N ASP A 60 -3.48 -14.31 -5.43
CA ASP A 60 -2.22 -13.64 -5.08
C ASP A 60 -2.41 -12.10 -5.14
N PRO A 61 -2.19 -11.37 -4.02
CA PRO A 61 -2.23 -9.91 -4.01
C PRO A 61 -1.31 -9.23 -5.02
N VAL A 62 -0.14 -9.82 -5.31
CA VAL A 62 0.82 -9.24 -6.27
C VAL A 62 0.24 -9.31 -7.68
N GLU A 63 -0.29 -10.46 -8.08
CA GLU A 63 -0.93 -10.67 -9.38
C GLU A 63 -2.17 -9.79 -9.56
N VAL A 64 -3.01 -9.66 -8.52
CA VAL A 64 -4.17 -8.76 -8.55
C VAL A 64 -3.72 -7.32 -8.78
N THR A 65 -2.65 -6.90 -8.10
CA THR A 65 -2.10 -5.53 -8.24
C THR A 65 -1.54 -5.31 -9.64
N LEU A 66 -0.79 -6.26 -10.20
CA LEU A 66 -0.27 -6.19 -11.57
C LEU A 66 -1.40 -6.09 -12.60
N GLY A 67 -2.48 -6.85 -12.44
CA GLY A 67 -3.64 -6.78 -13.32
C GLY A 67 -4.29 -5.39 -13.33
N GLU A 68 -4.44 -4.76 -12.16
CA GLU A 68 -4.96 -3.39 -12.07
C GLU A 68 -3.95 -2.35 -12.60
N MET A 69 -2.65 -2.55 -12.37
CA MET A 69 -1.60 -1.71 -12.95
C MET A 69 -1.64 -1.73 -14.48
N ASP A 70 -1.77 -2.90 -15.09
CA ASP A 70 -1.87 -3.05 -16.54
C ASP A 70 -3.17 -2.43 -17.09
N ARG A 71 -4.28 -2.62 -16.38
CA ARG A 71 -5.59 -2.06 -16.73
C ARG A 71 -5.58 -0.52 -16.77
N TYR A 72 -4.86 0.12 -15.86
CA TYR A 72 -4.81 1.58 -15.77
C TYR A 72 -3.54 2.22 -16.35
N GLY A 73 -2.64 1.43 -16.94
CA GLY A 73 -1.41 1.94 -17.57
C GLY A 73 -0.34 2.40 -16.57
N ILE A 74 -0.30 1.78 -15.40
CA ILE A 74 0.74 1.99 -14.38
C ILE A 74 1.95 1.14 -14.74
N ALA A 75 3.04 1.81 -15.14
CA ALA A 75 4.29 1.16 -15.46
C ALA A 75 5.05 0.76 -14.19
N ILE A 76 5.13 1.67 -13.21
CA ILE A 76 5.91 1.48 -11.98
C ILE A 76 5.04 1.76 -10.76
N GLY A 77 5.07 0.84 -9.80
CA GLY A 77 4.47 0.99 -8.48
C GLY A 77 5.51 1.17 -7.38
N LEU A 78 5.44 2.26 -6.62
CA LEU A 78 6.21 2.43 -5.40
C LEU A 78 5.50 1.71 -4.25
N VAL A 79 6.20 0.80 -3.59
CA VAL A 79 5.68 -0.02 -2.49
C VAL A 79 6.54 0.14 -1.23
N GLY A 80 5.91 0.11 -0.05
CA GLY A 80 6.62 0.23 1.22
C GLY A 80 7.41 -1.04 1.58
N ILE A 81 8.64 -0.88 2.07
CA ILE A 81 9.46 -1.99 2.61
C ILE A 81 8.84 -2.54 3.89
N GLY A 82 8.94 -3.86 4.10
CA GLY A 82 8.65 -4.49 5.40
C GLY A 82 7.58 -5.59 5.37
N GLY A 83 7.00 -5.89 4.21
CA GLY A 83 6.05 -6.98 4.04
C GLY A 83 6.61 -8.10 3.15
N LYS A 84 6.29 -9.37 3.50
CA LYS A 84 6.62 -10.55 2.66
C LYS A 84 6.15 -10.40 1.21
N ARG A 85 5.01 -9.73 1.00
CA ARG A 85 4.44 -9.46 -0.32
C ARG A 85 5.26 -8.45 -1.11
N THR A 86 5.74 -7.39 -0.46
CA THR A 86 6.67 -6.43 -1.09
C THR A 86 7.97 -7.13 -1.49
N GLU A 87 8.52 -7.97 -0.61
CA GLU A 87 9.73 -8.75 -0.93
C GLU A 87 9.51 -9.67 -2.13
N GLN A 88 8.38 -10.36 -2.20
CA GLN A 88 8.00 -11.19 -3.34
C GLN A 88 7.87 -10.34 -4.62
N ALA A 89 7.08 -9.27 -4.58
CA ALA A 89 6.78 -8.43 -5.74
C ALA A 89 8.06 -7.82 -6.37
N VAL A 90 8.97 -7.30 -5.54
CA VAL A 90 10.23 -6.70 -6.01
C VAL A 90 11.20 -7.75 -6.55
N LYS A 91 11.17 -8.97 -5.99
CA LYS A 91 12.01 -10.08 -6.45
C LYS A 91 11.53 -10.67 -7.76
N GLU A 92 10.21 -10.83 -7.91
CA GLU A 92 9.58 -11.49 -9.06
C GLU A 92 9.33 -10.52 -10.22
N HIS A 93 9.08 -9.24 -9.92
CA HIS A 93 8.77 -8.19 -10.91
C HIS A 93 9.58 -6.89 -10.64
N PRO A 94 10.93 -6.94 -10.69
CA PRO A 94 11.78 -5.79 -10.41
C PRO A 94 11.64 -4.64 -11.41
N ASP A 95 11.06 -4.90 -12.59
CA ASP A 95 10.74 -3.92 -13.62
C ASP A 95 9.43 -3.16 -13.34
N ARG A 96 8.59 -3.68 -12.44
CA ARG A 96 7.26 -3.13 -12.12
C ARG A 96 7.21 -2.47 -10.74
N PHE A 97 8.02 -2.91 -9.78
CA PHE A 97 7.96 -2.40 -8.41
C PHE A 97 9.27 -1.78 -7.94
N VAL A 98 9.16 -0.60 -7.32
CA VAL A 98 10.25 0.10 -6.64
C VAL A 98 9.90 0.22 -5.17
N THR A 99 10.90 0.16 -4.29
CA THR A 99 10.67 0.23 -2.84
C THR A 99 10.83 1.64 -2.28
N SER A 100 10.04 1.94 -1.26
CA SER A 100 10.19 3.12 -0.40
C SER A 100 10.33 2.71 1.06
N LEU A 101 11.16 3.43 1.80
CA LEU A 101 11.29 3.26 3.24
C LEU A 101 10.57 4.39 3.95
N GLU A 102 9.56 4.06 4.74
CA GLU A 102 9.01 5.01 5.70
C GLU A 102 9.84 5.03 6.99
N VAL A 103 10.04 6.23 7.53
CA VAL A 103 10.85 6.45 8.74
C VAL A 103 10.01 7.17 9.78
N ASP A 104 10.11 6.72 11.04
CA ASP A 104 9.54 7.45 12.18
C ASP A 104 10.50 8.58 12.57
N PRO A 105 10.11 9.85 12.40
CA PRO A 105 10.96 10.97 12.78
C PRO A 105 11.18 11.09 14.30
N ASN A 106 10.34 10.46 15.13
CA ASN A 106 10.50 10.48 16.58
C ASN A 106 11.57 9.49 17.08
N ASP A 107 11.83 8.42 16.34
CA ASP A 107 12.92 7.48 16.60
C ASP A 107 14.08 7.71 15.63
N ILE A 108 14.78 8.83 15.80
CA ILE A 108 15.88 9.28 14.93
C ILE A 108 16.94 8.17 14.77
N THR A 109 17.35 7.53 15.86
CA THR A 109 18.41 6.52 15.80
C THR A 109 17.91 5.23 15.14
N GLY A 110 16.66 4.83 15.39
CA GLY A 110 16.01 3.72 14.70
C GLY A 110 15.87 3.98 13.21
N ALA A 111 15.42 5.17 12.82
CA ALA A 111 15.31 5.59 11.42
C ALA A 111 16.65 5.49 10.69
N VAL A 112 17.73 6.03 11.27
CA VAL A 112 19.09 5.94 10.66
C VAL A 112 19.55 4.48 10.52
N ARG A 113 19.29 3.62 11.52
CA ARG A 113 19.61 2.19 11.43
C ARG A 113 18.80 1.48 10.33
N ASN A 114 17.53 1.85 10.17
CA ASN A 114 16.67 1.28 9.13
C ASN A 114 17.14 1.68 7.73
N ILE A 115 17.48 2.95 7.52
CA ILE A 115 18.06 3.45 6.26
C ILE A 115 19.32 2.66 5.90
N ARG A 116 20.24 2.50 6.85
CA ARG A 116 21.50 1.75 6.63
C ARG A 116 21.32 0.26 6.36
N ARG A 117 20.18 -0.33 6.76
CA ARG A 117 19.87 -1.73 6.50
C ARG A 117 19.21 -1.93 5.14
N ALA A 118 18.53 -0.90 4.64
CA ALA A 118 17.81 -0.92 3.36
C ALA A 118 18.68 -0.52 2.16
N HIS A 119 19.80 0.18 2.40
CA HIS A 119 20.85 0.52 1.43
C HIS A 119 22.00 -0.49 1.52
#